data_AF-A0A660KYR9-F1
#
_entry.id   AF-A0A660KYR9-F1
#
_cell.length_a   1.000
_cell.length_b   1.000
_cell.length_c   1.000
_cell.angle_alpha   90.00
_cell.angle_beta   90.00
_cell.angle_gamma   90.00
#
_symmetry.space_group_name_H-M   'P 1'
#
loop_
_entity.id
_entity.type
_entity.pdbx_description
1 polymer ?
#
loop_
_entity_poly.entity_id
_entity_poly.type
_entity_poly.pdbx_seq_one_letter_code
_entity_poly.pdbx_strand_id
1 'polypeptide(L)' 'MTEGVRVETLARPERYTRAQLERAMWIARVLERGSLVLCEPPRG' A
#
# COMPACT_ATOMS: atom_id res chain seq x y z
N MET A 1 6.91 14.06 -1.03
CA MET A 1 6.97 12.87 -1.90
C MET A 1 8.02 11.95 -1.31
N THR A 2 7.64 10.77 -0.88
CA THR A 2 8.49 9.79 -0.18
C THR A 2 9.38 9.09 -1.19
N GLU A 3 10.62 9.54 -1.35
CA GLU A 3 11.61 8.80 -2.14
C GLU A 3 11.79 7.40 -1.55
N GLY A 4 11.62 6.37 -2.39
CA GLY A 4 11.99 4.99 -2.07
C GLY A 4 10.90 4.08 -1.49
N VAL A 5 9.66 4.55 -1.27
CA VAL A 5 8.56 3.67 -0.82
C VAL A 5 7.64 3.36 -1.99
N ARG A 6 7.53 2.08 -2.33
CA ARG A 6 6.60 1.57 -3.34
C ARG A 6 5.41 0.89 -2.66
N VAL A 7 4.20 1.19 -3.13
CA VAL A 7 2.99 0.45 -2.75
C VAL A 7 2.44 -0.22 -4.00
N GLU A 8 2.24 -1.53 -3.91
CA GLU A 8 1.70 -2.35 -5.00
C GLU A 8 0.36 -2.95 -4.56
N THR A 9 -0.53 -3.24 -5.50
CA THR A 9 -1.84 -3.84 -5.23
C THR A 9 -1.97 -5.12 -6.05
N LEU A 10 -2.34 -6.25 -5.43
CA LEU A 10 -2.37 -7.54 -6.14
C LEU A 10 -3.51 -7.70 -7.15
N ALA A 11 -4.61 -6.96 -6.98
CA ALA A 11 -5.82 -7.18 -7.77
C ALA A 11 -6.39 -5.88 -8.35
N ARG A 12 -6.99 -5.03 -7.51
CA ARG A 12 -7.71 -3.84 -7.99
C ARG A 12 -7.28 -2.58 -7.24
N PRO A 13 -6.30 -1.81 -7.76
CA PRO A 13 -5.87 -0.56 -7.13
C PRO A 13 -7.02 0.43 -6.93
N GLU A 14 -8.03 0.41 -7.80
CA GLU A 14 -9.23 1.24 -7.72
C GLU A 14 -10.09 0.98 -6.47
N ARG A 15 -9.87 -0.12 -5.75
CA ARG A 15 -10.57 -0.43 -4.49
C ARG A 15 -10.00 0.29 -3.27
N TYR A 16 -8.82 0.89 -3.41
CA TYR A 16 -8.19 1.63 -2.33
C TYR A 16 -8.42 3.12 -2.54
N THR A 17 -9.01 3.75 -1.54
CA THR A 17 -9.08 5.21 -1.47
C THR A 17 -7.68 5.79 -1.34
N ARG A 18 -7.52 7.04 -1.75
CA ARG A 18 -6.25 7.77 -1.59
C ARG A 18 -5.74 7.75 -0.14
N ALA A 19 -6.62 7.89 0.85
CA ALA A 19 -6.27 7.83 2.26
C ALA A 19 -5.72 6.46 2.70
N GLN A 20 -6.25 5.37 2.13
CA GLN A 20 -5.73 4.02 2.40
C GLN A 20 -4.33 3.82 1.79
N LEU A 21 -4.11 4.32 0.57
CA LEU A 21 -2.79 4.30 -0.07
C LEU A 21 -1.76 5.14 0.69
N GLU A 22 -2.14 6.35 1.12
CA GLU A 22 -1.30 7.22 1.94
C GLU A 22 -0.92 6.56 3.27
N ARG A 23 -1.86 5.87 3.92
CA ARG A 23 -1.58 5.10 5.14
C ARG A 23 -0.65 3.92 4.88
N ALA A 24 -0.81 3.22 3.76
CA ALA A 24 0.09 2.12 3.37
C ALA A 24 1.53 2.60 3.14
N MET A 25 1.70 3.74 2.46
CA MET A 25 3.02 4.37 2.28
C MET A 25 3.65 4.77 3.61
N TRP A 26 2.85 5.33 4.53
CA TRP A 26 3.33 5.68 5.87
C TRP A 26 3.79 4.46 6.65
N ILE A 27 3.01 3.36 6.64
CA ILE A 27 3.36 2.10 7.29
C ILE A 27 4.67 1.54 6.70
N ALA A 28 4.80 1.48 5.38
CA ALA A 28 6.00 1.00 4.71
C ALA A 28 7.24 1.80 5.13
N ARG A 29 7.11 3.13 5.24
CA ARG A 29 8.18 4.01 5.72
C ARG A 29 8.56 3.76 7.18
N VAL A 30 7.57 3.66 8.08
CA VAL A 30 7.81 3.43 9.52
C VAL A 30 8.47 2.06 9.76
N LEU A 31 8.14 1.07 8.94
CA LEU A 31 8.75 -0.26 9.00
C LEU A 31 10.10 -0.33 8.27
N GLU A 32 10.61 0.77 7.72
CA GLU A 32 11.82 0.83 6.88
C GLU A 32 11.79 -0.19 5.72
N ARG A 33 10.60 -0.46 5.19
CA ARG A 33 10.40 -1.34 4.03
C ARG A 33 10.29 -0.51 2.76
N GLY A 34 11.13 -0.84 1.77
CA GLY A 34 11.08 -0.20 0.45
C GLY A 34 9.83 -0.53 -0.37
N SER A 35 9.10 -1.60 -0.04
CA SER A 35 7.85 -1.96 -0.70
C SER A 35 6.82 -2.58 0.25
N LEU A 36 5.54 -2.32 -0.02
CA LEU A 36 4.41 -2.94 0.67
C LEU A 36 3.33 -3.35 -0.35
N VAL A 37 2.90 -4.60 -0.27
CA VAL A 37 1.88 -5.16 -1.16
C VAL A 37 0.54 -5.17 -0.43
N LEU A 38 -0.46 -4.49 -1.00
CA LEU A 38 -1.83 -4.50 -0.55
C LEU A 38 -2.59 -5.67 -1.18
N CYS A 39 -3.01 -6.60 -0.34
CA CYS A 39 -3.87 -7.71 -0.71
C CYS A 39 -5.31 -7.38 -0.31
N GLU A 40 -6.25 -7.62 -1.20
CA GLU A 40 -7.66 -7.63 -0.83
C GLU A 40 -7.94 -8.87 0.05
N PRO A 41 -8.83 -8.75 1.06
CA PRO A 41 -9.24 -9.92 1.82
C PRO A 41 -9.83 -10.98 0.87
N PRO A 42 -9.58 -12.28 1.11
CA PRO A 42 -10.20 -13.34 0.33
C PRO A 42 -11.72 -13.18 0.39
N ARG A 43 -12.37 -13.25 -0.78
CA ARG A 43 -13.83 -13.32 -0.81
C ARG A 43 -14.22 -14.72 -0.31
N GLY A 44 -14.99 -14.76 0.77
CA GLY A 44 -15.65 -15.99 1.22
C GLY A 44 -16.67 -16.48 0.21
#